data_AF-A0A0F9ZC34-F1
#
_entry.id   AF-A0A0F9ZC34-F1
#
_cell.length_a   1.000
_cell.length_b   1.000
_cell.length_c   1.000
_cell.angle_alpha   90.00
_cell.angle_beta   90.00
_cell.angle_gamma   90.00
#
_symmetry.space_group_name_H-M   'P 1'
#
loop_
_entity.id
_entity.type
_entity.pdbx_description
1 polymer ?
#
loop_
_entity_poly.entity_id
_entity_poly.type
_entity_poly.pdbx_seq_one_letter_code
_entity_poly.pdbx_strand_id
1 'polypeptide(L)'
;MANNNSWKKIFDDNKILENDFSKQPFYLSAKDIKKSVQDFQNTSEKEVRILCKMDTRESVPDIMKKNGLILLPVKNKFYVIVKGEGYVDIPDIEGDAEIYNTKLDFDLDTTKIGNSEMQHLDFAYASSLIRTFMEDPSLVLTIRGRKYTPEFTYKVGNNTVETKGVQTEVDAGYEGKDKVVLIEAKNSSTKNTIIRQLYYPYRQWSEHTKKNVFLLFFEKRVDEYLIWQYEFTDKNSYDSITLVKSRKYKII
;
A
#
# COMPACT_ATOMS: atom_id res chain seq x y z
N MET A 1 -0.34 -14.69 6.88
CA MET A 1 -1.26 -13.91 7.75
C MET A 1 -0.61 -13.77 9.11
N ALA A 2 -0.87 -12.68 9.83
CA ALA A 2 -0.35 -12.52 11.19
C ALA A 2 -0.97 -13.57 12.13
N ASN A 3 -0.17 -14.21 12.98
CA ASN A 3 -0.64 -15.32 13.80
C ASN A 3 -1.55 -14.83 14.96
N ASN A 4 -2.73 -15.43 15.10
CA ASN A 4 -3.71 -15.08 16.13
C ASN A 4 -3.22 -15.33 17.56
N ASN A 5 -2.54 -16.46 17.80
CA ASN A 5 -2.03 -16.80 19.14
C ASN A 5 -0.92 -15.85 19.57
N SER A 6 -0.01 -15.50 18.65
CA SER A 6 1.04 -14.51 18.88
C SER A 6 0.44 -13.16 19.27
N TRP A 7 -0.52 -12.65 18.50
CA TRP A 7 -1.13 -11.35 18.77
C TRP A 7 -2.03 -11.33 20.00
N LYS A 8 -2.68 -12.44 20.34
CA LYS A 8 -3.36 -12.58 21.63
C LYS A 8 -2.37 -12.40 22.79
N LYS A 9 -1.24 -13.10 22.75
CA LYS A 9 -0.21 -12.98 23.79
C LYS A 9 0.41 -11.59 23.86
N ILE A 10 0.66 -10.95 22.72
CA ILE A 10 1.16 -9.56 22.68
C ILE A 10 0.17 -8.61 23.34
N PHE A 11 -1.14 -8.78 23.10
CA PHE A 11 -2.18 -7.97 23.74
C PHE A 11 -2.24 -8.17 25.24
N ASP A 12 -2.17 -9.43 25.70
CA ASP A 12 -2.23 -9.79 27.12
C ASP A 12 -0.99 -9.26 27.88
N ASP A 13 0.21 -9.53 27.38
CA ASP A 13 1.48 -9.15 28.04
C ASP A 13 1.66 -7.63 28.14
N ASN A 14 1.16 -6.88 27.14
CA ASN A 14 1.28 -5.42 27.07
C ASN A 14 0.01 -4.69 27.51
N LYS A 15 -1.01 -5.41 28.03
CA LYS A 15 -2.27 -4.85 28.52
C LYS A 15 -2.95 -3.90 27.52
N ILE A 16 -2.89 -4.24 26.23
CA ILE A 16 -3.28 -3.33 25.13
C ILE A 16 -4.76 -2.94 25.22
N LEU A 17 -5.63 -3.84 25.68
CA LEU A 17 -7.07 -3.57 25.83
C LEU A 17 -7.43 -2.72 27.05
N GLU A 18 -6.48 -2.45 27.96
CA GLU A 18 -6.68 -1.48 29.05
C GLU A 18 -6.59 -0.03 28.51
N ASN A 19 -6.11 0.19 27.28
CA ASN A 19 -6.06 1.49 26.63
C ASN A 19 -7.43 1.94 26.11
N ASP A 20 -7.78 3.20 26.38
CA ASP A 20 -8.97 3.85 25.84
C ASP A 20 -8.73 4.36 24.41
N PHE A 21 -8.96 3.49 23.42
CA PHE A 21 -8.81 3.80 21.99
C PHE A 21 -9.77 4.88 21.45
N SER A 22 -10.76 5.31 22.24
CA SER A 22 -11.58 6.47 21.89
C SER A 22 -10.86 7.79 22.12
N LYS A 23 -9.84 7.80 23.00
CA LYS A 23 -9.06 8.98 23.37
C LYS A 23 -7.68 9.01 22.75
N GLN A 24 -7.00 7.87 22.69
CA GLN A 24 -5.60 7.82 22.26
C GLN A 24 -5.22 6.48 21.60
N PRO A 25 -4.25 6.49 20.67
CA PRO A 25 -3.65 5.27 20.16
C PRO A 25 -2.71 4.61 21.18
N PHE A 26 -2.31 3.37 20.91
CA PHE A 26 -1.34 2.63 21.72
C PHE A 26 -0.03 2.42 20.95
N TYR A 27 1.09 2.87 21.49
CA TYR A 27 2.41 2.71 20.85
C TYR A 27 3.10 1.43 21.31
N LEU A 28 3.71 0.73 20.35
CA LEU A 28 4.32 -0.57 20.58
C LEU A 28 5.63 -0.68 19.80
N SER A 29 6.72 -1.12 20.45
CA SER A 29 7.98 -1.35 19.76
C SER A 29 8.11 -2.80 19.28
N ALA A 30 8.97 -3.02 18.29
CA ALA A 30 9.38 -4.36 17.86
C ALA A 30 9.99 -5.18 19.00
N LYS A 31 10.59 -4.52 20.00
CA LYS A 31 11.15 -5.18 21.19
C LYS A 31 10.04 -5.72 22.08
N ASP A 32 8.97 -4.96 22.27
CA ASP A 32 7.80 -5.38 23.07
C ASP A 32 7.11 -6.58 22.42
N ILE A 33 6.87 -6.50 21.10
CA ILE A 33 6.36 -7.63 20.29
C ILE A 33 7.24 -8.86 20.48
N LYS A 34 8.56 -8.72 20.24
CA LYS A 34 9.50 -9.84 20.32
C LYS A 34 9.55 -10.46 21.71
N LYS A 35 9.50 -9.65 22.77
CA LYS A 35 9.51 -10.13 24.16
C LYS A 35 8.31 -11.03 24.44
N SER A 36 7.12 -10.67 23.93
CA SER A 36 5.91 -11.46 24.14
C SER A 36 5.96 -12.83 23.46
N VAL A 37 6.61 -12.94 22.31
CA VAL A 37 6.54 -14.14 21.46
C VAL A 37 7.85 -14.93 21.39
N GLN A 38 8.86 -14.55 22.18
CA GLN A 38 10.21 -15.15 22.11
C GLN A 38 10.23 -16.66 22.35
N ASP A 39 9.29 -17.17 23.15
CA ASP A 39 9.20 -18.59 23.53
C ASP A 39 8.46 -19.44 22.47
N PHE A 40 7.90 -18.81 21.43
CA PHE A 40 7.25 -19.51 20.33
C PHE A 40 8.31 -20.19 19.46
N GLN A 41 7.96 -21.38 18.96
CA GLN A 41 8.92 -22.20 18.24
C GLN A 41 8.97 -21.82 16.76
N ASN A 42 7.81 -21.55 16.14
CA ASN A 42 7.73 -21.28 14.70
C ASN A 42 8.14 -19.84 14.35
N THR A 43 8.84 -19.69 13.22
CA THR A 43 9.25 -18.37 12.71
C THR A 43 8.05 -17.45 12.45
N SER A 44 6.96 -17.98 11.90
CA SER A 44 5.73 -17.24 11.63
C SER A 44 5.05 -16.68 12.87
N GLU A 45 5.40 -17.17 14.06
CA GLU A 45 4.81 -16.79 15.34
C GLU A 45 5.68 -15.83 16.14
N LYS A 46 6.95 -15.65 15.76
CA LYS A 46 7.92 -14.84 16.53
C LYS A 46 8.68 -13.79 15.73
N GLU A 47 8.75 -13.92 14.40
CA GLU A 47 9.39 -12.92 13.57
C GLU A 47 8.50 -11.67 13.47
N VAL A 48 8.95 -10.56 14.06
CA VAL A 48 8.21 -9.29 14.12
C VAL A 48 7.77 -8.83 12.72
N ARG A 49 8.62 -8.98 11.70
CA ARG A 49 8.29 -8.58 10.32
C ARG A 49 7.12 -9.40 9.77
N ILE A 50 7.05 -10.70 10.04
CA ILE A 50 5.93 -11.55 9.62
C ILE A 50 4.67 -11.17 10.40
N LEU A 51 4.79 -10.99 11.73
CA LEU A 51 3.65 -10.64 12.59
C LEU A 51 3.03 -9.29 12.23
N CYS A 52 3.84 -8.34 11.77
CA CYS A 52 3.38 -7.00 11.37
C CYS A 52 2.96 -6.91 9.89
N LYS A 53 3.12 -8.00 9.11
CA LYS A 53 2.68 -8.06 7.71
C LYS A 53 1.18 -8.35 7.63
N MET A 54 0.40 -7.29 7.78
CA MET A 54 -1.07 -7.28 7.72
C MET A 54 -1.54 -6.52 6.48
N ASP A 55 -1.20 -7.00 5.28
CA ASP A 55 -1.42 -6.25 4.04
C ASP A 55 -2.88 -6.32 3.54
N THR A 56 -3.69 -7.26 4.03
CA THR A 56 -5.13 -7.36 3.75
C THR A 56 -5.96 -7.49 5.04
N ARG A 57 -7.26 -7.20 4.99
CA ARG A 57 -8.18 -7.37 6.13
C ARG A 57 -8.18 -8.79 6.67
N GLU A 58 -8.08 -9.80 5.82
CA GLU A 58 -8.04 -11.21 6.22
C GLU A 58 -6.81 -11.52 7.05
N SER A 59 -5.69 -10.85 6.76
CA SER A 59 -4.42 -11.03 7.45
C SER A 59 -4.34 -10.36 8.82
N VAL A 60 -5.34 -9.55 9.21
CA VAL A 60 -5.44 -8.92 10.53
C VAL A 60 -5.82 -9.97 11.59
N PRO A 61 -5.15 -10.01 12.76
CA PRO A 61 -5.51 -10.90 13.86
C PRO A 61 -6.93 -10.66 14.39
N ASP A 62 -7.60 -11.72 14.83
CA ASP A 62 -9.00 -11.66 15.27
C ASP A 62 -9.21 -10.72 16.47
N ILE A 63 -8.24 -10.65 17.39
CA ILE A 63 -8.29 -9.71 18.52
C ILE A 63 -8.30 -8.25 18.07
N MET A 64 -7.61 -7.92 16.97
CA MET A 64 -7.64 -6.58 16.39
C MET A 64 -8.95 -6.34 15.63
N LYS A 65 -9.36 -7.29 14.78
CA LYS A 65 -10.63 -7.22 14.03
C LYS A 65 -11.83 -6.99 14.96
N LYS A 66 -11.94 -7.78 16.03
CA LYS A 66 -13.02 -7.69 17.02
C LYS A 66 -13.12 -6.30 17.66
N ASN A 67 -11.99 -5.60 17.79
CA ASN A 67 -11.92 -4.30 18.44
C ASN A 67 -11.83 -3.11 17.44
N GLY A 68 -11.90 -3.37 16.12
CA GLY A 68 -11.77 -2.34 15.09
C GLY A 68 -10.40 -1.65 15.10
N LEU A 69 -9.33 -2.42 15.38
CA LEU A 69 -7.97 -1.92 15.53
C LEU A 69 -7.12 -2.27 14.31
N ILE A 70 -6.20 -1.37 13.97
CA ILE A 70 -5.21 -1.55 12.92
C ILE A 70 -3.81 -1.28 13.44
N LEU A 71 -2.79 -1.83 12.77
CA LEU A 71 -1.38 -1.64 13.09
C LEU A 71 -0.69 -0.84 11.99
N LEU A 72 -0.12 0.31 12.34
CA LEU A 72 0.65 1.15 11.42
C LEU A 72 2.09 1.33 11.91
N PRO A 73 3.10 1.28 11.03
CA PRO A 73 4.45 1.70 11.39
C PRO A 73 4.51 3.23 11.52
N VAL A 74 5.15 3.73 12.57
CA VAL A 74 5.35 5.18 12.81
C VAL A 74 6.81 5.58 12.75
N LYS A 75 7.72 4.62 12.98
CA LYS A 75 9.17 4.77 12.84
C LYS A 75 9.78 3.38 12.66
N ASN A 76 11.00 3.27 12.14
CA ASN A 76 11.70 1.99 12.10
C ASN A 76 11.67 1.28 13.47
N LYS A 77 11.08 0.07 13.50
CA LYS A 77 10.88 -0.77 14.69
C LYS A 77 9.85 -0.24 15.71
N PHE A 78 9.05 0.75 15.37
CA PHE A 78 7.97 1.27 16.21
C PHE A 78 6.66 1.32 15.44
N TYR A 79 5.61 0.91 16.13
CA TYR A 79 4.27 0.77 15.60
C TYR A 79 3.28 1.52 16.49
N VAL A 80 2.12 1.79 15.91
CA VAL A 80 0.95 2.29 16.61
C VAL A 80 -0.22 1.37 16.32
N ILE A 81 -0.93 0.99 17.37
CA ILE A 81 -2.25 0.37 17.29
C ILE A 81 -3.26 1.49 17.48
N VAL A 82 -4.19 1.62 16.53
CA VAL A 82 -5.17 2.70 16.51
C VAL A 82 -6.51 2.17 16.04
N LYS A 83 -7.60 2.77 16.53
CA LYS A 83 -8.96 2.43 16.11
C LYS A 83 -9.33 3.18 14.84
N GLY A 84 -9.82 2.46 13.83
CA GLY A 84 -10.23 3.02 12.54
C GLY A 84 -10.19 1.99 11.41
N GLU A 85 -10.40 2.46 10.17
CA GLU A 85 -10.24 1.65 8.97
C GLU A 85 -8.81 1.77 8.44
N GLY A 86 -8.20 0.61 8.16
CA GLY A 86 -6.82 0.45 7.73
C GLY A 86 -6.66 0.16 6.24
N TYR A 87 -7.76 -0.24 5.60
CA TYR A 87 -7.77 -0.95 4.33
C TYR A 87 -8.73 -0.29 3.34
N VAL A 88 -8.39 -0.35 2.06
CA VAL A 88 -9.23 0.11 0.95
C VAL A 88 -9.58 -1.09 0.07
N ASP A 89 -10.79 -1.10 -0.45
CA ASP A 89 -11.25 -2.12 -1.39
C ASP A 89 -10.63 -1.90 -2.76
N ILE A 90 -10.33 -3.00 -3.44
CA ILE A 90 -9.94 -3.04 -4.85
C ILE A 90 -11.10 -3.72 -5.60
N PRO A 91 -12.09 -2.95 -6.07
CA PRO A 91 -13.26 -3.53 -6.71
C PRO A 91 -12.90 -4.13 -8.06
N ASP A 92 -13.62 -5.18 -8.45
CA ASP A 92 -13.51 -5.68 -9.82
C ASP A 92 -14.00 -4.62 -10.83
N ILE A 93 -13.44 -4.64 -12.04
CA ILE A 93 -13.82 -3.73 -13.12
C ILE A 93 -14.76 -4.51 -14.04
N GLU A 94 -16.03 -4.12 -14.05
CA GLU A 94 -17.07 -4.74 -14.85
C GLU A 94 -16.87 -4.49 -16.37
N GLY A 95 -17.48 -5.35 -17.19
CA GLY A 95 -17.41 -5.27 -18.66
C GLY A 95 -16.22 -6.01 -19.27
N ASP A 96 -16.02 -5.84 -20.58
CA ASP A 96 -14.89 -6.40 -21.32
C ASP A 96 -13.67 -5.47 -21.25
N ALA A 97 -12.48 -6.03 -21.41
CA ALA A 97 -11.25 -5.24 -21.46
C ALA A 97 -11.20 -4.37 -22.73
N GLU A 98 -10.83 -3.10 -22.57
CA GLU A 98 -10.62 -2.20 -23.70
C GLU A 98 -9.38 -2.64 -24.49
N ILE A 99 -9.53 -2.81 -25.80
CA ILE A 99 -8.41 -3.11 -26.69
C ILE A 99 -7.53 -1.87 -26.81
N TYR A 100 -6.30 -1.97 -26.29
CA TYR A 100 -5.32 -0.90 -26.36
C TYR A 100 -4.21 -1.25 -27.36
N ASN A 101 -4.17 -0.52 -28.47
CA ASN A 101 -3.08 -0.64 -29.43
C ASN A 101 -1.82 0.00 -28.86
N THR A 102 -0.76 -0.79 -28.69
CA THR A 102 0.53 -0.31 -28.22
C THR A 102 1.07 0.80 -29.13
N LYS A 103 1.80 1.75 -28.53
CA LYS A 103 2.52 2.80 -29.29
C LYS A 103 3.94 2.38 -29.68
N LEU A 104 4.33 1.15 -29.37
CA LEU A 104 5.60 0.57 -29.80
C LEU A 104 5.54 0.24 -31.29
N ASP A 105 6.63 0.51 -31.99
CA ASP A 105 6.85 0.15 -33.40
C ASP A 105 7.70 -1.13 -33.56
N PHE A 106 8.00 -1.81 -32.45
CA PHE A 106 8.73 -3.08 -32.41
C PHE A 106 8.26 -3.96 -31.24
N ASP A 107 8.56 -5.25 -31.33
CA ASP A 107 8.29 -6.22 -30.28
C ASP A 107 9.36 -6.18 -29.17
N LEU A 108 8.91 -6.25 -27.92
CA LEU A 108 9.81 -6.43 -26.78
C LEU A 108 10.02 -7.92 -26.51
N ASP A 109 11.13 -8.48 -26.97
CA ASP A 109 11.44 -9.91 -26.75
C ASP A 109 11.71 -10.25 -25.28
N THR A 110 12.32 -9.33 -24.53
CA THR A 110 12.70 -9.54 -23.13
C THR A 110 11.50 -9.58 -22.18
N THR A 111 10.40 -8.91 -22.52
CA THR A 111 9.16 -8.93 -21.71
C THR A 111 8.40 -10.25 -21.84
N LYS A 112 8.75 -11.09 -22.84
CA LYS A 112 8.20 -12.44 -23.03
C LYS A 112 8.82 -13.47 -22.07
N ILE A 113 9.91 -13.13 -21.37
CA ILE A 113 10.65 -14.05 -20.49
C ILE A 113 10.41 -13.69 -19.03
N GLY A 114 9.57 -14.45 -18.33
CA GLY A 114 9.23 -14.23 -16.91
C GLY A 114 7.77 -13.86 -16.69
N ASN A 115 7.39 -13.64 -15.43
CA ASN A 115 6.01 -13.30 -15.05
C ASN A 115 5.97 -12.55 -13.71
N SER A 116 6.73 -11.45 -13.57
CA SER A 116 6.79 -10.65 -12.34
C SER A 116 5.94 -9.37 -12.42
N GLU A 117 5.52 -8.86 -11.25
CA GLU A 117 4.77 -7.59 -11.12
C GLU A 117 5.49 -6.43 -11.81
N MET A 118 6.79 -6.31 -11.56
CA MET A 118 7.64 -5.28 -12.15
C MET A 118 7.72 -5.39 -13.67
N GLN A 119 7.81 -6.61 -14.21
CA GLN A 119 7.89 -6.82 -15.66
C GLN A 119 6.59 -6.40 -16.36
N HIS A 120 5.44 -6.72 -15.76
CA HIS A 120 4.14 -6.32 -16.29
C HIS A 120 3.94 -4.83 -16.26
N LEU A 121 4.39 -4.19 -15.17
CA LEU A 121 4.35 -2.74 -15.04
C LEU A 121 5.29 -2.04 -16.03
N ASP A 122 6.51 -2.57 -16.22
CA ASP A 122 7.47 -2.10 -17.21
C ASP A 122 6.91 -2.18 -18.63
N PHE A 123 6.26 -3.30 -18.98
CA PHE A 123 5.63 -3.47 -20.29
C PHE A 123 4.43 -2.54 -20.49
N ALA A 124 3.56 -2.37 -19.48
CA ALA A 124 2.46 -1.41 -19.52
C ALA A 124 2.96 0.04 -19.72
N TYR A 125 4.09 0.39 -19.11
CA TYR A 125 4.69 1.70 -19.33
C TYR A 125 5.36 1.83 -20.71
N ALA A 126 6.09 0.81 -21.17
CA ALA A 126 6.76 0.81 -22.47
C ALA A 126 5.76 0.92 -23.64
N SER A 127 4.63 0.20 -23.55
CA SER A 127 3.51 0.30 -24.49
C SER A 127 2.76 1.65 -24.44
N SER A 128 3.16 2.55 -23.54
CA SER A 128 2.52 3.83 -23.23
C SER A 128 1.12 3.73 -22.63
N LEU A 129 0.71 2.57 -22.10
CA LEU A 129 -0.59 2.41 -21.45
C LEU A 129 -0.73 3.34 -20.24
N ILE A 130 0.30 3.43 -19.37
CA ILE A 130 0.28 4.33 -18.20
C ILE A 130 0.13 5.81 -18.62
N ARG A 131 0.82 6.23 -19.69
CA ARG A 131 0.70 7.58 -20.26
C ARG A 131 -0.70 7.85 -20.78
N THR A 132 -1.30 6.87 -21.44
CA THR A 132 -2.66 6.97 -21.97
C THR A 132 -3.68 7.07 -20.83
N PHE A 133 -3.61 6.18 -19.83
CA PHE A 133 -4.51 6.20 -18.68
C PHE A 133 -4.47 7.52 -17.90
N MET A 134 -3.27 8.08 -17.75
CA MET A 134 -3.04 9.36 -17.06
C MET A 134 -3.21 10.59 -17.93
N GLU A 135 -3.47 10.42 -19.23
CA GLU A 135 -3.56 11.48 -20.23
C GLU A 135 -2.34 12.43 -20.16
N ASP A 136 -1.15 11.83 -20.03
CA ASP A 136 0.12 12.55 -19.92
C ASP A 136 1.23 11.82 -20.68
N PRO A 137 1.56 12.25 -21.91
CA PRO A 137 2.63 11.65 -22.69
C PRO A 137 4.03 11.97 -22.14
N SER A 138 4.18 12.92 -21.21
CA SER A 138 5.47 13.36 -20.68
C SER A 138 6.02 12.49 -19.56
N LEU A 139 5.23 11.54 -19.05
CA LEU A 139 5.63 10.69 -17.93
C LEU A 139 6.90 9.89 -18.26
N VAL A 140 7.90 10.04 -17.40
CA VAL A 140 9.14 9.27 -17.40
C VAL A 140 9.39 8.59 -16.05
N LEU A 141 9.94 7.38 -16.05
CA LEU A 141 10.23 6.64 -14.81
C LEU A 141 11.36 7.33 -14.02
N THR A 142 11.08 7.80 -12.81
CA THR A 142 12.08 8.50 -11.96
C THR A 142 12.14 8.00 -10.52
N ILE A 143 11.12 7.27 -10.06
CA ILE A 143 11.00 6.83 -8.67
C ILE A 143 10.89 5.31 -8.62
N ARG A 144 11.79 4.65 -7.86
CA ARG A 144 11.72 3.22 -7.57
C ARG A 144 12.32 2.86 -6.21
N GLY A 145 11.84 1.73 -5.71
CA GLY A 145 12.40 1.03 -4.56
C GLY A 145 12.17 1.77 -3.25
N ARG A 146 13.00 1.43 -2.26
CA ARG A 146 12.76 1.88 -0.89
C ARG A 146 13.25 3.29 -0.63
N LYS A 147 12.47 4.03 0.16
CA LYS A 147 12.81 5.35 0.69
C LYS A 147 12.32 5.47 2.13
N TYR A 148 12.72 6.53 2.83
CA TYR A 148 12.23 6.83 4.17
C TYR A 148 11.31 8.04 4.10
N THR A 149 10.20 7.98 4.82
CA THR A 149 9.29 9.11 4.91
C THR A 149 9.91 10.29 5.66
N PRO A 150 9.55 11.54 5.31
CA PRO A 150 9.75 12.68 6.20
C PRO A 150 8.88 12.52 7.47
N GLU A 151 8.98 13.51 8.35
CA GLU A 151 8.08 13.65 9.48
C GLU A 151 6.75 14.24 9.02
N PHE A 152 5.64 13.63 9.42
CA PHE A 152 4.31 14.16 9.16
C PHE A 152 3.27 13.61 10.14
N THR A 153 2.18 14.37 10.31
CA THR A 153 1.03 13.99 11.13
C THR A 153 -0.20 13.73 10.26
N TYR A 154 -1.09 12.86 10.74
CA TYR A 154 -2.36 12.54 10.11
C TYR A 154 -3.36 11.97 11.12
N LYS A 155 -4.62 11.92 10.73
CA LYS A 155 -5.69 11.30 11.51
C LYS A 155 -6.01 9.90 11.00
N VAL A 156 -6.36 9.03 11.93
CA VAL A 156 -7.05 7.75 11.69
C VAL A 156 -8.31 7.80 12.55
N GLY A 157 -9.48 7.94 11.91
CA GLY A 157 -10.69 8.35 12.62
C GLY A 157 -10.43 9.63 13.44
N ASN A 158 -10.63 9.57 14.75
CA ASN A 158 -10.45 10.71 15.66
C ASN A 158 -9.03 10.82 16.26
N ASN A 159 -8.17 9.82 16.05
CA ASN A 159 -6.85 9.78 16.66
C ASN A 159 -5.80 10.41 15.75
N THR A 160 -4.93 11.26 16.31
CA THR A 160 -3.79 11.81 15.58
C THR A 160 -2.59 10.88 15.72
N VAL A 161 -1.92 10.61 14.61
CA VAL A 161 -0.71 9.79 14.52
C VAL A 161 0.41 10.63 13.93
N GLU A 162 1.59 10.54 14.54
CA GLU A 162 2.83 11.11 14.04
C GLU A 162 3.72 10.00 13.48
N THR A 163 4.25 10.22 12.28
CA THR A 163 5.11 9.27 11.58
C THR A 163 6.39 9.95 11.13
N LYS A 164 7.54 9.28 11.32
CA LYS A 164 8.86 9.75 10.89
C LYS A 164 9.80 8.61 10.56
N GLY A 165 10.43 8.68 9.39
CA GLY A 165 11.48 7.74 9.01
C GLY A 165 10.99 6.30 8.89
N VAL A 166 9.74 6.10 8.46
CA VAL A 166 9.24 4.78 8.08
C VAL A 166 9.75 4.44 6.70
N GLN A 167 10.21 3.20 6.51
CA GLN A 167 10.58 2.73 5.18
C GLN A 167 9.32 2.47 4.34
N THR A 168 9.23 3.12 3.19
CA THR A 168 8.25 2.89 2.14
C THR A 168 8.91 2.23 0.95
N GLU A 169 8.12 1.62 0.07
CA GLU A 169 8.55 1.06 -1.20
C GLU A 169 7.58 1.55 -2.28
N VAL A 170 8.10 1.92 -3.45
CA VAL A 170 7.31 2.29 -4.62
C VAL A 170 7.78 1.41 -5.78
N ASP A 171 6.87 0.64 -6.37
CA ASP A 171 7.20 -0.29 -7.46
C ASP A 171 7.60 0.49 -8.72
N ALA A 172 6.83 1.53 -9.05
CA ALA A 172 7.23 2.55 -10.02
C ALA A 172 6.57 3.88 -9.70
N GLY A 173 7.33 4.96 -9.85
CA GLY A 173 6.79 6.30 -9.91
C GLY A 173 7.29 7.03 -11.15
N TYR A 174 6.36 7.63 -11.87
CA TYR A 174 6.59 8.33 -13.11
C TYR A 174 6.40 9.82 -12.90
N GLU A 175 7.29 10.62 -13.44
CA GLU A 175 7.27 12.06 -13.34
C GLU A 175 7.06 12.67 -14.72
N GLY A 176 6.06 13.54 -14.83
CA GLY A 176 5.76 14.34 -16.01
C GLY A 176 6.08 15.81 -15.76
N LYS A 177 5.55 16.69 -16.62
CA LYS A 177 5.74 18.15 -16.49
C LYS A 177 5.11 18.70 -15.21
N ASP A 178 3.91 18.25 -14.86
CA ASP A 178 3.09 18.74 -13.76
C ASP A 178 2.56 17.62 -12.84
N LYS A 179 2.78 16.35 -13.20
CA LYS A 179 2.32 15.17 -12.47
C LYS A 179 3.48 14.34 -11.91
N VAL A 180 3.28 13.74 -10.74
CA VAL A 180 4.01 12.57 -10.25
C VAL A 180 2.99 11.45 -10.06
N VAL A 181 3.18 10.29 -10.66
CA VAL A 181 2.26 9.16 -10.63
C VAL A 181 2.95 8.01 -9.93
N LEU A 182 2.49 7.65 -8.73
CA LEU A 182 3.03 6.55 -7.94
C LEU A 182 2.16 5.31 -8.13
N ILE A 183 2.79 4.15 -8.35
CA ILE A 183 2.09 2.90 -8.62
C ILE A 183 2.50 1.84 -7.59
N GLU A 184 1.49 1.24 -6.95
CA GLU A 184 1.59 -0.03 -6.22
C GLU A 184 1.08 -1.15 -7.14
N ALA A 185 1.90 -2.16 -7.38
CA ALA A 185 1.58 -3.29 -8.24
C ALA A 185 1.31 -4.57 -7.43
N LYS A 186 0.38 -5.40 -7.94
CA LYS A 186 0.13 -6.76 -7.46
C LYS A 186 -0.08 -7.73 -8.64
N ASN A 187 0.24 -9.00 -8.44
CA ASN A 187 0.00 -10.09 -9.41
C ASN A 187 -1.08 -11.07 -8.95
N SER A 188 -2.02 -10.60 -8.13
CA SER A 188 -3.13 -11.40 -7.58
C SER A 188 -4.44 -10.67 -7.79
N SER A 189 -5.57 -11.37 -7.79
CA SER A 189 -6.90 -10.75 -7.75
C SER A 189 -7.17 -10.17 -6.35
N THR A 190 -6.50 -9.08 -6.01
CA THR A 190 -6.57 -8.45 -4.69
C THR A 190 -7.96 -7.85 -4.50
N LYS A 191 -8.58 -8.12 -3.34
CA LYS A 191 -9.91 -7.57 -3.00
C LYS A 191 -9.82 -6.35 -2.09
N ASN A 192 -8.77 -6.26 -1.29
CA ASN A 192 -8.47 -5.11 -0.47
C ASN A 192 -6.97 -5.05 -0.17
N THR A 193 -6.47 -3.86 0.11
CA THR A 193 -5.08 -3.65 0.53
C THR A 193 -4.99 -2.62 1.66
N ILE A 194 -3.90 -2.67 2.42
CA ILE A 194 -3.61 -1.70 3.46
C ILE A 194 -3.32 -0.32 2.85
N ILE A 195 -4.05 0.69 3.30
CA ILE A 195 -4.01 2.05 2.75
C ILE A 195 -2.59 2.64 2.79
N ARG A 196 -1.75 2.28 3.78
CA ARG A 196 -0.39 2.81 3.92
C ARG A 196 0.50 2.57 2.70
N GLN A 197 0.26 1.50 1.93
CA GLN A 197 1.02 1.21 0.70
C GLN A 197 0.84 2.33 -0.34
N LEU A 198 -0.31 3.02 -0.33
CA LEU A 198 -0.56 4.20 -1.15
C LEU A 198 -0.28 5.50 -0.38
N TYR A 199 -0.76 5.59 0.86
CA TYR A 199 -0.71 6.84 1.65
C TYR A 199 0.70 7.28 2.00
N TYR A 200 1.59 6.38 2.41
CA TYR A 200 2.91 6.79 2.88
C TYR A 200 3.80 7.27 1.74
N PRO A 201 3.85 6.59 0.57
CA PRO A 201 4.47 7.16 -0.63
C PRO A 201 3.85 8.49 -1.06
N TYR A 202 2.51 8.61 -1.04
CA TYR A 202 1.82 9.86 -1.35
C TYR A 202 2.28 11.00 -0.45
N ARG A 203 2.26 10.81 0.88
CA ARG A 203 2.73 11.80 1.84
C ARG A 203 4.18 12.15 1.61
N GLN A 204 5.04 11.15 1.43
CA GLN A 204 6.46 11.34 1.17
C GLN A 204 6.69 12.25 -0.04
N TRP A 205 6.15 11.89 -1.21
CA TRP A 205 6.42 12.64 -2.44
C TRP A 205 5.70 13.98 -2.48
N SER A 206 4.54 14.10 -1.84
CA SER A 206 3.82 15.38 -1.71
C SER A 206 4.57 16.42 -0.88
N GLU A 207 5.55 16.02 -0.05
CA GLU A 207 6.45 16.97 0.64
C GLU A 207 7.69 17.33 -0.19
N HIS A 208 8.03 16.54 -1.22
CA HIS A 208 9.26 16.69 -2.00
C HIS A 208 9.06 17.32 -3.38
N THR A 209 7.82 17.50 -3.83
CA THR A 209 7.51 18.15 -5.10
C THR A 209 6.34 19.11 -5.00
N LYS A 210 6.30 20.10 -5.90
CA LYS A 210 5.14 20.98 -6.12
C LYS A 210 4.17 20.43 -7.17
N LYS A 211 4.55 19.33 -7.84
CA LYS A 211 3.70 18.63 -8.83
C LYS A 211 2.56 17.92 -8.12
N ASN A 212 1.46 17.71 -8.84
CA ASN A 212 0.34 16.93 -8.33
C ASN A 212 0.73 15.46 -8.23
N VAL A 213 0.56 14.85 -7.05
CA VAL A 213 0.89 13.44 -6.81
C VAL A 213 -0.37 12.59 -6.97
N PHE A 214 -0.34 11.67 -7.93
CA PHE A 214 -1.40 10.72 -8.25
C PHE A 214 -1.02 9.32 -7.78
N LEU A 215 -2.03 8.54 -7.41
CA LEU A 215 -1.87 7.19 -6.90
C LEU A 215 -2.59 6.21 -7.80
N LEU A 216 -1.85 5.22 -8.30
CA LEU A 216 -2.39 4.10 -9.03
C LEU A 216 -2.16 2.80 -8.27
N PHE A 217 -3.17 1.94 -8.31
CA PHE A 217 -3.03 0.53 -8.03
C PHE A 217 -3.08 -0.21 -9.37
N PHE A 218 -2.19 -1.18 -9.55
CA PHE A 218 -2.02 -1.89 -10.81
C PHE A 218 -2.04 -3.40 -10.60
N GLU A 219 -2.80 -4.10 -11.43
CA GLU A 219 -2.75 -5.55 -11.51
C GLU A 219 -2.65 -6.02 -12.94
N LYS A 220 -1.96 -7.14 -13.14
CA LYS A 220 -2.13 -7.95 -14.33
C LYS A 220 -2.87 -9.23 -13.96
N ARG A 221 -4.00 -9.48 -14.61
CA ARG A 221 -4.80 -10.71 -14.46
C ARG A 221 -4.85 -11.41 -15.80
N VAL A 222 -4.11 -12.51 -15.93
CA VAL A 222 -3.97 -13.24 -17.21
C VAL A 222 -3.47 -12.30 -18.31
N ASP A 223 -4.30 -11.86 -19.26
CA ASP A 223 -3.97 -10.95 -20.35
C ASP A 223 -4.54 -9.52 -20.16
N GLU A 224 -5.25 -9.29 -19.05
CA GLU A 224 -5.82 -7.99 -18.70
C GLU A 224 -4.87 -7.17 -17.81
N TYR A 225 -4.76 -5.88 -18.12
CA TYR A 225 -4.04 -4.86 -17.35
C TYR A 225 -5.07 -3.95 -16.69
N LEU A 226 -5.20 -4.05 -15.37
CA LEU A 226 -6.18 -3.32 -14.59
C LEU A 226 -5.49 -2.19 -13.82
N ILE A 227 -6.09 -1.00 -13.90
CA ILE A 227 -5.56 0.21 -13.28
C ILE A 227 -6.69 0.88 -12.51
N TRP A 228 -6.45 1.16 -11.23
CA TRP A 228 -7.33 1.95 -10.38
C TRP A 228 -6.59 3.20 -9.94
N GLN A 229 -7.20 4.37 -10.13
CA GLN A 229 -6.71 5.63 -9.58
C GLN A 229 -7.41 5.93 -8.26
N TYR A 230 -6.63 6.16 -7.22
CA TYR A 230 -7.12 6.60 -5.92
C TYR A 230 -6.69 8.04 -5.64
N GLU A 231 -7.41 8.70 -4.73
CA GLU A 231 -7.02 9.97 -4.14
C GLU A 231 -7.36 10.00 -2.64
N PHE A 232 -6.76 10.94 -1.92
CA PHE A 232 -7.14 11.26 -0.54
C PHE A 232 -7.90 12.58 -0.56
N THR A 233 -9.18 12.56 -0.21
CA THR A 233 -10.02 13.77 -0.16
C THR A 233 -9.55 14.75 0.93
N ASP A 234 -8.87 14.25 1.97
CA ASP A 234 -8.07 15.03 2.89
C ASP A 234 -6.67 14.43 3.04
N LYS A 235 -5.63 15.16 2.61
CA LYS A 235 -4.22 14.77 2.75
C LYS A 235 -3.86 14.37 4.18
N ASN A 236 -4.52 14.93 5.19
CA ASN A 236 -4.25 14.68 6.60
C ASN A 236 -5.18 13.64 7.25
N SER A 237 -6.07 12.98 6.49
CA SER A 237 -6.90 11.88 7.00
C SER A 237 -6.59 10.59 6.24
N TYR A 238 -6.06 9.60 6.95
CA TYR A 238 -5.60 8.32 6.40
C TYR A 238 -6.72 7.50 5.77
N ASP A 239 -7.92 7.57 6.32
CA ASP A 239 -9.12 6.86 5.90
C ASP A 239 -9.97 7.65 4.87
N SER A 240 -9.47 8.78 4.36
CA SER A 240 -10.16 9.60 3.35
C SER A 240 -9.93 9.16 1.90
N ILE A 241 -9.33 7.98 1.72
CA ILE A 241 -9.02 7.41 0.42
C ILE A 241 -10.31 7.08 -0.35
N THR A 242 -10.35 7.44 -1.62
CA THR A 242 -11.48 7.15 -2.51
C THR A 242 -11.00 6.76 -3.89
N LEU A 243 -11.77 5.89 -4.56
CA LEU A 243 -11.54 5.51 -5.95
C LEU A 243 -12.05 6.62 -6.88
N VAL A 244 -11.17 7.12 -7.74
CA VAL A 244 -11.47 8.18 -8.72
C VAL A 244 -11.97 7.58 -10.03
N LYS A 245 -11.19 6.65 -10.59
CA LYS A 245 -11.51 5.95 -11.83
C LYS A 245 -10.78 4.61 -11.89
N SER A 246 -11.34 3.68 -12.65
CA SER A 246 -10.67 2.41 -12.97
C SER A 246 -10.91 2.00 -14.41
N ARG A 247 -9.93 1.32 -15.02
CA ARG A 247 -10.02 0.77 -16.38
C ARG A 247 -9.28 -0.56 -16.45
N LYS A 248 -9.75 -1.45 -17.32
CA LYS A 248 -9.03 -2.67 -17.67
C LYS A 248 -8.81 -2.73 -19.18
N TYR A 249 -7.61 -3.16 -19.57
CA TYR A 249 -7.14 -3.13 -20.94
C TYR A 249 -6.56 -4.47 -21.35
N LYS A 250 -6.62 -4.76 -22.65
CA LYS A 250 -5.82 -5.79 -23.30
C LYS A 250 -4.90 -5.11 -24.30
N ILE A 251 -3.59 -5.20 -24.05
CA ILE A 251 -2.59 -4.60 -24.93
C ILE A 251 -2.42 -5.50 -26.16
N ILE A 252 -2.58 -4.92 -27.35
CA ILE A 252 -2.31 -5.55 -28.65
C ILE A 252 -1.24 -4.78 -29.41
#